data_AF-I7KV97-F1
#
_entry.id   AF-I7KV97-F1
#
_cell.length_a   1.000
_cell.length_b   1.000
_cell.length_c   1.000
_cell.angle_alpha   90.00
_cell.angle_beta   90.00
_cell.angle_gamma   90.00
#
_symmetry.space_group_name_H-M   'P 1'
#
loop_
_entity.id
_entity.type
_entity.pdbx_description
1 polymer ?
#
loop_
_entity_poly.entity_id
_entity_poly.type
_entity_poly.pdbx_seq_one_letter_code
_entity_poly.pdbx_strand_id
1 'polypeptide(L)'
;MIINIPFMINKFNKELEAFFSLALWIFITGGLHIDGLSDTCDGFFSGRDKEKILDIMKDSRVGTFGVIAIVFDILSKFLILKNLSRKSSLIALILALGWARLFTSFLFTYGKSARKDGLGSLFTGRDRQVYFIFSVVIFGILSFVLAGSRFFILLIIGILNTLLVMRLSYKKIEGLTGDIYGASIELNEIVLLLSWVVLEWIYI
;
A
#
# COMPACT_ATOMS: atom_id res chain seq x y z
N MET A 1 13.44 3.08 43.84
CA MET A 1 13.33 3.26 42.38
C MET A 1 11.91 2.91 41.95
N ILE A 2 10.96 3.84 42.11
CA ILE A 2 9.57 3.61 41.72
C ILE A 2 9.46 3.90 40.23
N ILE A 3 9.29 2.85 39.42
CA ILE A 3 9.03 2.99 37.99
C ILE A 3 7.66 3.67 37.86
N ASN A 4 7.60 4.81 37.16
CA ASN A 4 6.38 5.57 37.00
C ASN A 4 5.33 4.74 36.23
N ILE A 5 4.37 4.16 36.94
CA ILE A 5 3.24 3.43 36.36
C ILE A 5 2.48 4.29 35.32
N PRO A 6 2.25 5.61 35.52
CA PRO A 6 1.65 6.45 34.48
C PRO A 6 2.50 6.61 33.22
N PHE A 7 3.84 6.56 33.34
CA PHE A 7 4.76 6.64 32.20
C PHE A 7 4.73 5.36 31.37
N MET A 8 4.59 4.19 32.02
CA MET A 8 4.31 2.94 31.31
C MET A 8 2.94 2.99 30.62
N ILE A 9 1.86 3.31 31.34
CA ILE A 9 0.49 3.32 30.79
C ILE A 9 0.38 4.23 29.55
N ASN A 10 0.93 5.44 29.58
CA ASN A 10 0.86 6.36 28.43
C ASN A 10 1.67 5.91 27.21
N LYS A 11 2.77 5.18 27.41
CA LYS A 11 3.60 4.68 26.30
C LYS A 11 2.99 3.41 25.71
N PHE A 12 2.78 2.39 26.57
CA PHE A 12 2.21 1.09 26.23
C PHE A 12 0.90 1.21 25.44
N ASN A 13 0.08 2.22 25.73
CA ASN A 13 -1.16 2.42 24.99
C ASN A 13 -0.92 2.66 23.49
N LYS A 14 0.11 3.43 23.08
CA LYS A 14 0.39 3.65 21.65
C LYS A 14 0.97 2.44 20.94
N GLU A 15 1.85 1.67 21.60
CA GLU A 15 2.38 0.44 21.01
C GLU A 15 1.28 -0.63 20.86
N LEU A 16 0.39 -0.77 21.84
CA LEU A 16 -0.74 -1.71 21.76
C LEU A 16 -1.81 -1.23 20.78
N GLU A 17 -2.17 0.07 20.77
CA GLU A 17 -3.06 0.67 19.76
C GLU A 17 -2.56 0.37 18.34
N ALA A 18 -1.27 0.60 18.06
CA ALA A 18 -0.67 0.31 16.76
C ALA A 18 -0.68 -1.20 16.44
N PHE A 19 -0.31 -2.06 17.40
CA PHE A 19 -0.29 -3.52 17.21
C PHE A 19 -1.68 -4.07 16.89
N PHE A 20 -2.69 -3.77 17.70
CA PHE A 20 -4.05 -4.27 17.48
C PHE A 20 -4.70 -3.65 16.23
N SER A 21 -4.42 -2.39 15.91
CA SER A 21 -4.90 -1.78 14.66
C SER A 21 -4.31 -2.45 13.43
N LEU A 22 -3.01 -2.78 13.46
CA LEU A 22 -2.34 -3.50 12.36
C LEU A 22 -2.82 -4.96 12.26
N ALA A 23 -2.95 -5.67 13.38
CA ALA A 23 -3.47 -7.03 13.40
C ALA A 23 -4.91 -7.09 12.85
N LEU A 24 -5.77 -6.16 13.25
CA LEU A 24 -7.14 -6.04 12.74
C LEU A 24 -7.17 -5.71 11.24
N TRP A 25 -6.30 -4.80 10.78
CA TRP A 25 -6.16 -4.46 9.36
C TRP A 25 -5.78 -5.69 8.53
N ILE A 26 -4.73 -6.41 8.92
CA ILE A 26 -4.27 -7.63 8.23
C ILE A 26 -5.37 -8.70 8.22
N PHE A 27 -6.10 -8.85 9.34
CA PHE A 27 -7.23 -9.78 9.42
C PHE A 27 -8.38 -9.40 8.48
N ILE A 28 -8.76 -8.11 8.42
CA ILE A 28 -9.83 -7.61 7.54
C ILE A 28 -9.45 -7.73 6.05
N THR A 29 -8.18 -7.51 5.69
CA THR A 29 -7.72 -7.71 4.30
C THR A 29 -7.42 -9.17 3.94
N GLY A 30 -7.46 -10.08 4.93
CA GLY A 30 -7.08 -11.49 4.76
C GLY A 30 -5.61 -11.70 4.37
N GLY A 31 -4.75 -10.69 4.55
CA GLY A 31 -3.34 -10.72 4.13
C GLY A 31 -3.09 -10.66 2.62
N LEU A 32 -4.14 -10.62 1.77
CA LEU A 32 -4.03 -10.80 0.30
C LEU A 32 -3.08 -9.83 -0.41
N HIS A 33 -2.96 -8.59 0.09
CA HIS A 33 -2.06 -7.60 -0.51
C HIS A 33 -0.60 -7.79 -0.08
N ILE A 34 -0.38 -8.21 1.18
CA ILE A 34 0.94 -8.54 1.75
C ILE A 34 1.51 -9.78 1.04
N ASP A 35 0.65 -10.75 0.74
CA ASP A 35 0.95 -11.92 -0.09
C ASP A 35 1.42 -11.49 -1.49
N GLY A 36 0.67 -10.61 -2.15
CA GLY A 36 1.07 -10.02 -3.44
C GLY A 36 2.39 -9.24 -3.41
N LEU A 37 2.69 -8.53 -2.31
CA LEU A 37 3.99 -7.88 -2.08
C LEU A 37 5.11 -8.92 -1.94
N SER A 38 4.87 -9.98 -1.17
CA SER A 38 5.80 -11.10 -0.95
C SER A 38 6.19 -11.75 -2.27
N ASP A 39 5.20 -12.20 -3.04
CA ASP A 39 5.38 -12.84 -4.35
C ASP A 39 6.10 -11.91 -5.33
N THR A 40 5.71 -10.64 -5.38
CA THR A 40 6.36 -9.63 -6.24
C THR A 40 7.84 -9.49 -5.88
N CYS A 41 8.19 -9.52 -4.59
CA CYS A 41 9.58 -9.45 -4.14
C CYS A 41 10.37 -10.73 -4.47
N ASP A 42 9.86 -11.92 -4.16
CA ASP A 42 10.53 -13.18 -4.51
C ASP A 42 10.71 -13.33 -6.02
N GLY A 43 9.68 -13.01 -6.80
CA GLY A 43 9.76 -12.93 -8.25
C GLY A 43 10.84 -11.94 -8.70
N PHE A 44 10.70 -10.65 -8.39
CA PHE A 44 11.55 -9.61 -8.97
C PHE A 44 13.02 -9.68 -8.53
N PHE A 45 13.30 -10.19 -7.32
CA PHE A 45 14.67 -10.32 -6.80
C PHE A 45 15.31 -11.70 -7.02
N SER A 46 14.58 -12.68 -7.57
CA SER A 46 15.10 -14.01 -7.94
C SER A 46 16.28 -14.02 -8.94
N GLY A 47 16.50 -12.92 -9.66
CA GLY A 47 17.53 -12.80 -10.70
C GLY A 47 17.26 -13.64 -11.97
N ARG A 48 16.02 -14.12 -12.17
CA ARG A 48 15.65 -14.98 -13.31
C ARG A 48 15.06 -14.19 -14.49
N ASP A 49 14.83 -14.89 -15.59
CA ASP A 49 14.06 -14.39 -16.73
C ASP A 49 12.56 -14.22 -16.41
N LYS A 50 11.85 -13.54 -17.31
CA LYS A 50 10.42 -13.21 -17.18
C LYS A 50 9.54 -14.43 -16.92
N GLU A 51 9.77 -15.55 -17.61
CA GLU A 51 8.92 -16.73 -17.49
C GLU A 51 9.11 -17.37 -16.11
N LYS A 52 10.36 -17.53 -15.67
CA LYS A 52 10.66 -18.06 -14.35
C LYS A 52 10.26 -17.12 -13.20
N ILE A 53 10.32 -15.80 -13.39
CA ILE A 53 9.74 -14.84 -12.43
C ILE A 53 8.22 -15.07 -12.30
N LEU A 54 7.51 -15.20 -13.42
CA LEU A 54 6.06 -15.42 -13.43
C LEU A 54 5.63 -16.79 -12.85
N ASP A 55 6.50 -17.80 -12.94
CA ASP A 55 6.34 -19.09 -12.25
C ASP A 55 6.53 -18.96 -10.74
N ILE A 56 7.56 -18.23 -10.29
CA ILE A 56 7.81 -18.00 -8.85
C ILE A 56 6.63 -17.26 -8.23
N MET A 57 6.10 -16.23 -8.90
CA MET A 57 4.89 -15.48 -8.50
C MET A 57 3.56 -16.27 -8.65
N LYS A 58 3.61 -17.60 -8.77
CA LYS A 58 2.46 -18.52 -8.71
C LYS A 58 2.70 -19.67 -7.72
N ASP A 59 3.92 -19.81 -7.22
CA ASP A 59 4.33 -20.86 -6.32
C ASP A 59 3.95 -20.43 -4.90
N SER A 60 3.13 -21.20 -4.19
CA SER A 60 2.69 -20.85 -2.83
C SER A 60 3.80 -20.95 -1.77
N ARG A 61 5.03 -21.26 -2.18
CA ARG A 61 6.21 -21.30 -1.31
C ARG A 61 6.87 -19.93 -1.24
N VAL A 62 6.72 -19.28 -0.09
CA VAL A 62 7.41 -18.02 0.24
C VAL A 62 8.93 -18.23 0.24
N GLY A 63 9.65 -17.35 -0.46
CA GLY A 63 11.10 -17.28 -0.50
C GLY A 63 11.67 -16.20 0.44
N THR A 64 12.99 -16.06 0.43
CA THR A 64 13.69 -15.15 1.35
C THR A 64 13.35 -13.69 1.12
N PHE A 65 13.12 -13.26 -0.12
CA PHE A 65 12.80 -11.85 -0.41
C PHE A 65 11.35 -11.53 -0.05
N GLY A 66 10.44 -12.49 -0.17
CA GLY A 66 9.07 -12.39 0.31
C GLY A 66 9.01 -12.23 1.82
N VAL A 67 9.69 -13.11 2.58
CA VAL A 67 9.79 -12.96 4.05
C VAL A 67 10.36 -11.60 4.46
N ILE A 68 11.43 -11.14 3.79
CA ILE A 68 12.01 -9.81 4.05
C ILE A 68 10.97 -8.71 3.78
N ALA A 69 10.25 -8.78 2.66
CA ALA A 69 9.23 -7.79 2.31
C ALA A 69 8.09 -7.73 3.34
N ILE A 70 7.56 -8.88 3.77
CA ILE A 70 6.53 -8.99 4.81
C ILE A 70 7.02 -8.36 6.13
N VAL A 71 8.25 -8.67 6.55
CA VAL A 71 8.84 -8.11 7.78
C VAL A 71 8.99 -6.59 7.68
N PHE A 72 9.48 -6.07 6.55
CA PHE A 72 9.60 -4.63 6.35
C PHE A 72 8.24 -3.92 6.25
N ASP A 73 7.22 -4.53 5.64
CA ASP A 73 5.87 -3.96 5.60
C ASP A 73 5.27 -3.82 7.01
N ILE A 74 5.19 -4.94 7.74
CA ILE A 74 4.58 -5.00 9.08
C ILE A 74 5.32 -4.07 10.05
N LEU A 75 6.66 -4.06 10.03
CA LEU A 75 7.44 -3.15 10.87
C LEU A 75 7.25 -1.68 10.48
N SER A 76 7.20 -1.36 9.18
CA SER A 76 6.96 0.01 8.73
C SER A 76 5.58 0.50 9.16
N LYS A 77 4.53 -0.27 8.89
CA LYS A 77 3.16 0.06 9.31
C LYS A 77 3.04 0.20 10.82
N PHE A 78 3.62 -0.70 11.61
CA PHE A 78 3.63 -0.61 13.07
C PHE A 78 4.31 0.68 13.57
N LEU A 79 5.50 0.99 13.05
CA LEU A 79 6.25 2.20 13.42
C LEU A 79 5.51 3.49 13.03
N ILE A 80 4.88 3.51 11.85
CA ILE A 80 4.09 4.65 11.38
C ILE A 80 2.84 4.85 12.25
N LEU A 81 2.04 3.79 12.47
CA LEU A 81 0.81 3.85 13.28
C LEU A 81 1.08 4.34 14.71
N LYS A 82 2.17 3.88 15.32
CA LYS A 82 2.62 4.31 16.66
C LYS A 82 2.93 5.81 16.75
N ASN A 83 3.46 6.40 15.69
CA ASN A 83 3.88 7.80 15.65
C ASN A 83 2.79 8.76 15.15
N LEU A 84 1.72 8.23 14.58
CA LEU A 84 0.56 8.97 14.07
C LEU A 84 -0.14 9.77 15.20
N SER A 85 -0.50 11.04 14.94
CA SER A 85 -1.26 11.83 15.91
C SER A 85 -2.68 11.30 16.09
N ARG A 86 -3.11 11.11 17.34
CA ARG A 86 -4.48 10.64 17.67
C ARG A 86 -5.60 11.57 17.16
N LYS A 87 -5.32 12.85 16.91
CA LYS A 87 -6.31 13.82 16.38
C LYS A 87 -6.61 13.63 14.90
N SER A 88 -5.69 13.00 14.17
CA SER A 88 -5.67 12.95 12.70
C SER A 88 -5.47 11.53 12.16
N SER A 89 -5.28 10.54 13.03
CA SER A 89 -5.06 9.14 12.67
C SER A 89 -6.16 8.56 11.78
N LEU A 90 -7.44 8.82 12.10
CA LEU A 90 -8.57 8.39 11.29
C LEU A 90 -8.54 9.01 9.88
N ILE A 91 -8.20 10.31 9.77
CA ILE A 91 -8.09 10.99 8.48
C ILE A 91 -6.93 10.39 7.68
N ALA A 92 -5.75 10.25 8.28
CA ALA A 92 -4.58 9.65 7.64
C ALA A 92 -4.87 8.25 7.11
N LEU A 93 -5.54 7.41 7.91
CA LEU A 93 -5.95 6.06 7.53
C LEU A 93 -6.94 6.06 6.37
N ILE A 94 -8.04 6.83 6.46
CA ILE A 94 -9.04 6.93 5.38
C ILE A 94 -8.37 7.34 4.07
N LEU A 95 -7.53 8.37 4.11
CA LEU A 95 -6.87 8.91 2.92
C LEU A 95 -5.85 7.94 2.35
N ALA A 96 -4.94 7.38 3.15
CA ALA A 96 -3.92 6.45 2.67
C ALA A 96 -4.53 5.15 2.12
N LEU A 97 -5.49 4.55 2.83
CA LEU A 97 -6.17 3.33 2.39
C LEU A 97 -6.96 3.56 1.09
N GLY A 98 -7.72 4.65 1.02
CA GLY A 98 -8.52 4.98 -0.16
C GLY A 98 -7.64 5.29 -1.37
N TRP A 99 -6.62 6.13 -1.21
CA TRP A 99 -5.70 6.46 -2.30
C TRP A 99 -4.88 5.28 -2.78
N ALA A 100 -4.36 4.41 -1.90
CA ALA A 100 -3.64 3.21 -2.32
C ALA A 100 -4.47 2.30 -3.23
N ARG A 101 -5.77 2.18 -2.95
CA ARG A 101 -6.73 1.43 -3.78
C ARG A 101 -7.03 2.15 -5.10
N LEU A 102 -7.20 3.47 -5.09
CA LEU A 102 -7.44 4.27 -6.30
C LEU A 102 -6.21 4.34 -7.24
N PHE A 103 -5.00 4.48 -6.70
CA PHE A 103 -3.79 4.41 -7.51
C PHE A 103 -3.58 3.02 -8.10
N THR A 104 -3.92 1.97 -7.35
CA THR A 104 -3.89 0.61 -7.89
C THR A 104 -4.99 0.39 -8.94
N SER A 105 -6.16 1.05 -8.83
CA SER A 105 -7.18 1.01 -9.88
C SER A 105 -6.76 1.76 -11.15
N PHE A 106 -5.84 2.73 -11.08
CA PHE A 106 -5.15 3.28 -12.27
C PHE A 106 -4.29 2.22 -12.96
N LEU A 107 -3.46 1.48 -12.21
CA LEU A 107 -2.64 0.38 -12.76
C LEU A 107 -3.51 -0.67 -13.44
N PHE A 108 -4.61 -1.03 -12.80
CA PHE A 108 -5.60 -1.95 -13.31
C PHE A 108 -6.22 -1.43 -14.63
N THR A 109 -6.36 -0.10 -14.81
CA THR A 109 -7.14 0.53 -15.89
C THR A 109 -6.35 0.93 -17.13
N TYR A 110 -5.10 1.33 -16.95
CA TYR A 110 -4.24 1.77 -18.06
C TYR A 110 -3.01 0.86 -18.25
N GLY A 111 -2.83 -0.12 -17.37
CA GLY A 111 -1.77 -1.12 -17.46
C GLY A 111 -2.15 -2.33 -18.32
N LYS A 112 -1.11 -2.95 -18.88
CA LYS A 112 -1.18 -4.19 -19.66
C LYS A 112 -0.95 -5.39 -18.74
N SER A 113 -1.78 -6.42 -18.83
CA SER A 113 -1.56 -7.67 -18.10
C SER A 113 -0.30 -8.41 -18.61
N ALA A 114 0.51 -8.95 -17.69
CA ALA A 114 1.61 -9.85 -18.01
C ALA A 114 1.16 -11.30 -18.27
N ARG A 115 -0.03 -11.67 -17.76
CA ARG A 115 -0.65 -13.01 -17.92
C ARG A 115 -1.83 -12.91 -18.91
N LYS A 116 -2.00 -13.90 -19.81
CA LYS A 116 -3.13 -13.91 -20.76
C LYS A 116 -4.49 -14.04 -20.03
N ASP A 117 -4.53 -14.85 -18.97
CA ASP A 117 -5.75 -15.23 -18.24
C ASP A 117 -5.77 -14.73 -16.78
N GLY A 118 -5.22 -13.54 -16.52
CA GLY A 118 -5.19 -12.95 -15.18
C GLY A 118 -6.45 -12.16 -14.81
N LEU A 119 -6.65 -11.86 -13.52
CA LEU A 119 -7.78 -11.05 -12.97
C LEU A 119 -8.08 -9.74 -13.74
N GLY A 120 -7.10 -9.18 -14.47
CA GLY A 120 -7.26 -8.07 -15.40
C GLY A 120 -8.29 -8.29 -16.51
N SER A 121 -8.53 -9.53 -16.96
CA SER A 121 -9.51 -9.84 -18.01
C SER A 121 -10.96 -9.80 -17.52
N LEU A 122 -11.20 -10.06 -16.23
CA LEU A 122 -12.54 -10.09 -15.63
C LEU A 122 -13.23 -8.72 -15.56
N PHE A 123 -12.47 -7.63 -15.63
CA PHE A 123 -12.99 -6.25 -15.58
C PHE A 123 -12.69 -5.55 -16.91
N THR A 124 -13.21 -6.10 -18.00
CA THR A 124 -13.11 -5.54 -19.35
C THR A 124 -14.39 -4.76 -19.69
N GLY A 125 -14.26 -3.49 -20.11
CA GLY A 125 -15.40 -2.62 -20.42
C GLY A 125 -15.04 -1.13 -20.51
N ARG A 126 -15.88 -0.33 -21.20
CA ARG A 126 -15.68 1.12 -21.37
C ARG A 126 -15.91 1.91 -20.07
N ASP A 127 -16.92 1.52 -19.29
CA ASP A 127 -17.39 2.25 -18.10
C ASP A 127 -16.34 2.33 -16.99
N ARG A 128 -15.43 1.37 -17.01
CA ARG A 128 -14.21 1.28 -16.22
C ARG A 128 -13.42 2.59 -16.09
N GLN A 129 -13.21 3.34 -17.18
CA GLN A 129 -12.50 4.64 -17.14
C GLN A 129 -13.37 5.74 -16.50
N VAL A 130 -14.69 5.68 -16.72
CA VAL A 130 -15.66 6.60 -16.13
C VAL A 130 -15.69 6.41 -14.61
N TYR A 131 -15.78 5.16 -14.13
CA TYR A 131 -15.72 4.86 -12.70
C TYR A 131 -14.40 5.31 -12.08
N PHE A 132 -13.26 5.07 -12.72
CA PHE A 132 -11.96 5.56 -12.25
C PHE A 132 -11.94 7.09 -12.08
N ILE A 133 -12.31 7.84 -13.12
CA ILE A 133 -12.32 9.31 -13.08
C ILE A 133 -13.30 9.83 -12.02
N PHE A 134 -14.50 9.26 -11.95
CA PHE A 134 -15.52 9.62 -10.97
C PHE A 134 -15.06 9.39 -9.53
N SER A 135 -14.44 8.24 -9.25
CA SER A 135 -13.86 7.92 -7.94
C SER A 135 -12.69 8.85 -7.59
N VAL A 136 -11.80 9.17 -8.53
CA VAL A 136 -10.70 10.13 -8.31
C VAL A 136 -11.23 11.54 -8.03
N VAL A 137 -12.28 11.99 -8.72
CA VAL A 137 -12.89 13.31 -8.48
C VAL A 137 -13.55 13.37 -7.10
N ILE A 138 -14.42 12.41 -6.76
CA ILE A 138 -15.12 12.40 -5.47
C ILE A 138 -14.14 12.26 -4.31
N PHE A 139 -13.22 11.30 -4.40
CA PHE A 139 -12.24 11.08 -3.32
C PHE A 139 -11.20 12.21 -3.27
N GLY A 140 -10.89 12.86 -4.40
CA GLY A 140 -10.11 14.10 -4.47
C GLY A 140 -10.74 15.25 -3.71
N ILE A 141 -12.03 15.52 -3.93
CA ILE A 141 -12.78 16.56 -3.20
C ILE A 141 -12.80 16.23 -1.70
N LEU A 142 -13.13 14.99 -1.31
CA LEU A 142 -13.10 14.56 0.09
C LEU A 142 -11.70 14.74 0.71
N SER A 143 -10.65 14.37 -0.02
CA SER A 143 -9.27 14.49 0.43
C SER A 143 -8.84 15.94 0.64
N PHE A 144 -9.23 16.84 -0.26
CA PHE A 144 -8.97 18.26 -0.12
C PHE A 144 -9.72 18.86 1.07
N VAL A 145 -10.97 18.47 1.31
CA VAL A 145 -11.75 18.90 2.48
C VAL A 145 -11.13 18.41 3.79
N LEU A 146 -10.62 17.17 3.84
CA LEU A 146 -10.05 16.58 5.07
C LEU A 146 -8.59 16.96 5.34
N ALA A 147 -7.78 17.23 4.31
CA ALA A 147 -6.33 17.47 4.43
C ALA A 147 -5.86 18.86 4.00
N GLY A 148 -6.74 19.68 3.41
CA GLY A 148 -6.37 20.97 2.82
C GLY A 148 -5.28 20.83 1.76
N SER A 149 -4.30 21.73 1.77
CA SER A 149 -3.17 21.72 0.83
C SER A 149 -2.26 20.48 0.93
N ARG A 150 -2.24 19.77 2.08
CA ARG A 150 -1.46 18.53 2.26
C ARG A 150 -1.87 17.44 1.27
N PHE A 151 -3.12 17.47 0.81
CA PHE A 151 -3.65 16.58 -0.23
C PHE A 151 -2.74 16.52 -1.47
N PHE A 152 -2.28 17.66 -1.98
CA PHE A 152 -1.49 17.70 -3.22
C PHE A 152 -0.15 16.96 -3.08
N ILE A 153 0.46 17.00 -1.90
CA ILE A 153 1.73 16.30 -1.62
C ILE A 153 1.49 14.78 -1.61
N LEU A 154 0.43 14.33 -0.93
CA LEU A 154 0.04 12.92 -0.90
C LEU A 154 -0.30 12.41 -2.31
N LEU A 155 -1.03 13.21 -3.09
CA LEU A 155 -1.39 12.89 -4.47
C LEU A 155 -0.16 12.69 -5.35
N ILE A 156 0.81 13.62 -5.30
CA ILE A 156 2.06 13.55 -6.06
C ILE A 156 2.88 12.31 -5.66
N ILE A 157 3.05 12.08 -4.35
CA ILE A 157 3.85 10.94 -3.84
C ILE A 157 3.24 9.61 -4.27
N GLY A 158 1.93 9.44 -4.13
CA GLY A 158 1.23 8.22 -4.54
C GLY A 158 1.24 7.99 -6.05
N ILE A 159 1.10 9.04 -6.87
CA ILE A 159 1.27 8.94 -8.33
C ILE A 159 2.69 8.48 -8.68
N LEU A 160 3.73 9.11 -8.11
CA LEU A 160 5.13 8.76 -8.38
C LEU A 160 5.45 7.32 -7.97
N ASN A 161 5.02 6.90 -6.78
CA ASN A 161 5.22 5.54 -6.29
C ASN A 161 4.52 4.50 -7.19
N THR A 162 3.29 4.80 -7.62
CA THR A 162 2.50 3.91 -8.48
C THR A 162 3.09 3.78 -9.89
N LEU A 163 3.57 4.89 -10.47
CA LEU A 163 4.30 4.88 -11.75
C LEU A 163 5.65 4.16 -11.63
N LEU A 164 6.32 4.22 -10.47
CA LEU A 164 7.54 3.45 -10.20
C LEU A 164 7.24 1.95 -10.16
N VAL A 165 6.22 1.50 -9.41
CA VAL A 165 5.78 0.09 -9.38
C VAL A 165 5.44 -0.40 -10.79
N MET A 166 4.66 0.38 -11.55
CA MET A 166 4.34 0.07 -12.95
C MET A 166 5.61 -0.10 -13.80
N ARG A 167 6.54 0.87 -13.74
CA ARG A 167 7.78 0.85 -14.52
C ARG A 167 8.68 -0.34 -14.16
N LEU A 168 8.80 -0.67 -12.88
CA LEU A 168 9.58 -1.83 -12.43
C LEU A 168 8.95 -3.13 -12.94
N SER A 169 7.62 -3.24 -12.85
CA SER A 169 6.89 -4.41 -13.33
C SER A 169 7.01 -4.61 -14.84
N TYR A 170 6.85 -3.54 -15.63
CA TYR A 170 7.07 -3.61 -17.08
C TYR A 170 8.51 -3.97 -17.43
N LYS A 171 9.50 -3.50 -16.66
CA LYS A 171 10.92 -3.87 -16.85
C LYS A 171 11.21 -5.34 -16.49
N LYS A 172 10.47 -5.93 -15.56
CA LYS A 172 10.70 -7.30 -15.05
C LYS A 172 9.89 -8.37 -15.79
N ILE A 173 8.63 -8.08 -16.10
CA ILE A 173 7.66 -9.06 -16.65
C ILE A 173 6.79 -8.50 -17.80
N GLU A 174 7.09 -7.30 -18.32
CA GLU A 174 6.41 -6.67 -19.47
C GLU A 174 4.89 -6.42 -19.30
N GLY A 175 4.42 -6.32 -18.06
CA GLY A 175 3.03 -6.05 -17.72
C GLY A 175 2.80 -6.09 -16.21
N LEU A 176 1.57 -6.39 -15.80
CA LEU A 176 1.11 -6.42 -14.41
C LEU A 176 0.42 -7.76 -14.06
N THR A 177 0.42 -8.15 -12.79
CA THR A 177 -0.32 -9.30 -12.24
C THR A 177 -1.19 -8.87 -11.05
N GLY A 178 -2.00 -9.79 -10.49
CA GLY A 178 -2.76 -9.54 -9.25
C GLY A 178 -1.84 -9.19 -8.08
N ASP A 179 -0.77 -9.95 -7.96
CA ASP A 179 0.30 -9.86 -6.98
C ASP A 179 0.92 -8.44 -6.97
N ILE A 180 1.18 -7.87 -8.14
CA ILE A 180 1.67 -6.47 -8.30
C ILE A 180 0.62 -5.41 -7.94
N TYR A 181 -0.67 -5.71 -8.09
CA TYR A 181 -1.72 -4.83 -7.54
C TYR A 181 -1.71 -4.86 -6.01
N GLY A 182 -1.52 -6.03 -5.39
CA GLY A 182 -1.28 -6.16 -3.94
C GLY A 182 -0.07 -5.34 -3.48
N ALA A 183 1.09 -5.56 -4.11
CA ALA A 183 2.32 -4.81 -3.84
C ALA A 183 2.14 -3.29 -4.00
N SER A 184 1.41 -2.85 -5.02
CA SER A 184 1.06 -1.44 -5.23
C SER A 184 0.22 -0.87 -4.09
N ILE A 185 -0.73 -1.63 -3.54
CA ILE A 185 -1.54 -1.18 -2.40
C ILE A 185 -0.64 -1.03 -1.17
N GLU A 186 0.10 -2.06 -0.77
CA GLU A 186 0.94 -2.06 0.44
C GLU A 186 1.98 -0.92 0.41
N LEU A 187 2.69 -0.77 -0.70
CA LEU A 187 3.69 0.29 -0.87
C LEU A 187 3.04 1.69 -0.81
N ASN A 188 1.87 1.88 -1.42
CA ASN A 188 1.15 3.16 -1.33
C ASN A 188 0.64 3.43 0.09
N GLU A 189 0.09 2.44 0.79
CA GLU A 189 -0.36 2.58 2.18
C GLU A 189 0.80 3.04 3.09
N ILE A 190 1.99 2.46 2.93
CA ILE A 190 3.21 2.86 3.67
C ILE A 190 3.63 4.29 3.31
N VAL A 191 3.88 4.61 2.03
CA VAL A 191 4.45 5.93 1.69
C VAL A 191 3.47 7.06 1.98
N LEU A 192 2.15 6.84 1.86
CA LEU A 192 1.14 7.86 2.15
C LEU A 192 1.00 8.10 3.66
N LEU A 193 0.96 7.06 4.49
CA LEU A 193 0.93 7.23 5.94
C LEU A 193 2.24 7.82 6.49
N LEU A 194 3.40 7.39 5.95
CA LEU A 194 4.69 7.97 6.32
C LEU A 194 4.75 9.45 5.94
N SER A 195 4.30 9.80 4.73
CA SER A 195 4.20 11.20 4.29
C SER A 195 3.27 12.01 5.19
N TRP A 196 2.15 11.43 5.63
CA TRP A 196 1.27 12.09 6.60
C TRP A 196 1.99 12.40 7.92
N VAL A 197 2.68 11.42 8.51
CA VAL A 197 3.46 11.62 9.75
C VAL A 197 4.52 12.71 9.59
N VAL A 198 5.26 12.72 8.47
CA VAL A 198 6.27 13.76 8.19
C VAL A 198 5.61 15.14 8.01
N LEU A 199 4.45 15.22 7.35
CA LEU A 199 3.70 16.46 7.22
C LEU A 199 3.13 16.95 8.56
N GLU A 200 2.76 16.06 9.49
CA GLU A 200 2.42 16.48 10.85
C GLU A 200 3.59 17.19 11.52
N TRP A 201 4.83 16.69 11.38
CA TRP A 201 6.01 17.32 11.99
C TRP A 201 6.41 18.67 11.39
N ILE A 202 6.06 18.93 10.12
CA ILE A 202 6.38 20.19 9.41
C ILE A 202 5.34 21.30 9.67
N TYR A 203 4.10 20.91 9.99
CA TYR A 203 2.95 21.82 10.15
C TYR A 203 2.40 21.85 11.60
N ILE A 204 3.25 21.57 12.59
CA ILE A 204 3.04 21.81 14.03
C ILE A 204 3.87 23.02 14.44
#